data_AF-A0A7S4BAS1-F1
#
_entry.id   AF-A0A7S4BAS1-F1
#
_cell.length_a   1.000
_cell.length_b   1.000
_cell.length_c   1.000
_cell.angle_alpha   90.00
_cell.angle_beta   90.00
_cell.angle_gamma   90.00
#
_symmetry.space_group_name_H-M   'P 1'
#
loop_
_entity.id
_entity.type
_entity.pdbx_description
1 polymer ?
#
loop_
_entity_poly.entity_id
_entity_poly.type
_entity_poly.pdbx_seq_one_letter_code
_entity_poly.pdbx_strand_id
1 'polypeptide(L)'
;KYDTDGDRKMSLDEFAKLVRELKAFYASRPPAPAYEAPAVDPAVSAAFSKFDNDRSGELELRELHAALKHLGLEVQSRAETRQIMDKYDTDGDRKMSLDEFAKLV
;
A
#
# COMPACT_ATOMS: atom_id res chain seq x y z
N LYS A 1 -3.15 31.22 -3.24
CA LYS A 1 -1.70 30.93 -3.15
C LYS A 1 -1.18 30.32 -4.45
N TYR A 2 -1.92 29.40 -5.09
CA TYR A 2 -1.57 28.84 -6.40
C TYR A 2 -2.32 29.45 -7.59
N ASP A 3 -3.46 30.09 -7.31
CA ASP A 3 -4.15 30.98 -8.24
C ASP A 3 -3.37 32.31 -8.27
N THR A 4 -2.75 32.58 -9.41
CA THR A 4 -1.81 33.67 -9.69
C THR A 4 -2.46 34.76 -10.55
N ASP A 5 -3.46 34.41 -11.35
CA ASP A 5 -4.20 35.35 -12.20
C ASP A 5 -5.48 35.88 -11.53
N GLY A 6 -5.86 35.34 -10.36
CA GLY A 6 -6.97 35.78 -9.55
C GLY A 6 -8.33 35.36 -10.11
N ASP A 7 -8.35 34.44 -11.07
CA ASP A 7 -9.54 34.02 -11.79
C ASP A 7 -10.42 33.03 -11.00
N ARG A 8 -9.98 32.65 -9.78
CA ARG A 8 -10.61 31.66 -8.90
C ARG A 8 -10.74 30.27 -9.52
N LYS A 9 -10.10 30.03 -10.65
CA LYS A 9 -9.91 28.73 -11.26
C LYS A 9 -8.44 28.37 -11.13
N MET A 10 -8.13 27.11 -11.42
CA MET A 10 -6.73 26.69 -11.54
C MET A 10 -6.50 26.40 -12.99
N SER A 11 -5.65 27.21 -13.62
CA SER A 11 -5.15 26.93 -14.95
C SER A 11 -4.22 25.72 -14.94
N LEU A 12 -3.99 25.12 -16.11
CA LEU A 12 -3.11 23.96 -16.25
C LEU A 12 -1.68 24.25 -15.75
N ASP A 13 -1.22 25.49 -15.92
CA ASP A 13 0.10 25.94 -15.48
C ASP A 13 0.19 26.11 -13.96
N GLU A 14 -0.89 26.53 -13.32
CA GLU A 14 -0.97 26.63 -11.86
C GLU A 14 -1.11 25.25 -11.22
N PHE A 15 -1.90 24.37 -11.83
CA PHE A 15 -1.95 22.96 -11.48
C PHE A 15 -0.57 22.31 -11.65
N ALA A 16 0.19 22.64 -12.70
CA ALA A 16 1.53 22.12 -12.90
C ALA A 16 2.51 22.58 -11.82
N LYS A 17 2.38 23.81 -11.31
CA LYS A 17 3.16 24.29 -10.15
C LYS A 17 2.81 23.50 -8.89
N LEU A 18 1.52 23.32 -8.61
CA LEU A 18 1.04 22.51 -7.48
C LEU A 18 1.53 21.05 -7.59
N VAL A 19 1.49 20.46 -8.78
CA VAL A 19 1.98 19.11 -9.04
C VAL A 19 3.50 19.03 -8.91
N ARG A 20 4.25 20.04 -9.36
CA ARG A 20 5.71 20.08 -9.17
C ARG A 20 6.09 20.19 -7.71
N GLU A 21 5.37 20.99 -6.94
CA GLU A 21 5.59 21.13 -5.50
C GLU A 21 5.21 19.85 -4.75
N LEU A 22 4.08 19.23 -5.09
CA LEU A 22 3.72 17.91 -4.59
C LEU A 22 4.77 16.87 -4.96
N LYS A 23 5.23 16.82 -6.22
CA LYS A 23 6.29 15.90 -6.65
C LYS A 23 7.59 16.12 -5.91
N ALA A 24 7.99 17.37 -5.67
CA ALA A 24 9.17 17.70 -4.89
C ALA A 24 9.00 17.30 -3.41
N PHE A 25 7.79 17.44 -2.85
CA PHE A 25 7.46 16.98 -1.51
C PHE A 25 7.44 15.44 -1.42
N TYR A 26 6.85 14.73 -2.39
CA TYR A 26 6.88 13.27 -2.47
C TYR A 26 8.28 12.70 -2.79
N ALA A 27 9.16 13.48 -3.44
CA ALA A 27 10.54 13.11 -3.73
C ALA A 27 11.52 13.42 -2.58
N SER A 28 11.19 14.39 -1.72
CA SER A 28 12.02 14.80 -0.56
C SER A 28 11.55 14.18 0.76
N ARG A 29 10.27 13.81 0.84
CA ARG A 29 9.79 12.84 1.81
C ARG A 29 10.47 11.52 1.43
N PRO A 30 11.18 10.83 2.35
CA PRO A 30 11.52 9.43 2.09
C PRO A 30 10.21 8.77 1.67
N PRO A 31 10.17 8.00 0.57
CA PRO A 31 8.94 7.32 0.23
C PRO A 31 8.44 6.66 1.52
N ALA A 32 7.19 6.95 1.93
CA ALA A 32 6.60 6.27 3.09
C ALA A 32 6.91 4.79 2.89
N PRO A 33 7.71 4.20 3.82
CA PRO A 33 8.75 3.22 3.52
C PRO A 33 8.38 2.55 2.22
N ALA A 34 8.92 3.07 1.10
CA ALA A 34 8.65 2.45 -0.18
C ALA A 34 8.99 1.01 0.09
N TYR A 35 7.97 0.17 -0.06
CA TYR A 35 8.19 -1.22 -0.32
C TYR A 35 9.16 -1.22 -1.51
N GLU A 36 10.46 -1.27 -1.23
CA GLU A 36 11.53 -1.32 -2.21
C GLU A 36 11.22 -2.60 -2.91
N ALA A 37 10.46 -2.53 -4.02
CA ALA A 37 9.80 -3.68 -4.59
C ALA A 37 10.84 -4.82 -4.62
N PRO A 38 10.71 -5.82 -3.72
CA PRO A 38 11.57 -6.96 -3.82
C PRO A 38 11.27 -7.57 -5.20
N ALA A 39 12.10 -8.48 -5.67
CA ALA A 39 11.78 -9.25 -6.87
C ALA A 39 10.60 -10.21 -6.59
N VAL A 40 9.46 -9.67 -6.14
CA VAL A 40 8.22 -10.36 -5.85
C VAL A 40 7.47 -10.52 -7.15
N ASP A 41 6.78 -11.65 -7.27
CA ASP A 41 5.95 -11.92 -8.44
C ASP A 41 4.98 -10.76 -8.69
N PRO A 42 4.88 -10.23 -9.93
CA PRO A 42 3.97 -9.14 -10.26
C PRO A 42 2.51 -9.42 -9.86
N ALA A 43 2.08 -10.68 -9.84
CA ALA A 43 0.75 -11.07 -9.39
C ALA A 43 0.56 -10.85 -7.88
N VAL A 44 1.60 -11.12 -7.08
CA VAL A 44 1.62 -10.92 -5.63
C VAL A 44 1.60 -9.43 -5.31
N SER A 45 2.44 -8.63 -6.00
CA SER A 45 2.45 -7.17 -5.84
C SER A 45 1.13 -6.53 -6.24
N ALA A 46 0.52 -6.96 -7.36
CA ALA A 46 -0.78 -6.45 -7.79
C ALA A 46 -1.92 -6.82 -6.83
N ALA A 47 -1.90 -8.03 -6.24
CA ALA A 47 -2.85 -8.40 -5.21
C ALA A 47 -2.64 -7.56 -3.96
N PHE A 48 -1.39 -7.43 -3.47
CA PHE A 48 -1.06 -6.65 -2.29
C PHE A 48 -1.53 -5.19 -2.40
N SER A 49 -1.17 -4.50 -3.48
CA SER A 49 -1.60 -3.11 -3.72
C SER A 49 -3.10 -2.95 -3.90
N LYS A 50 -3.83 -4.03 -4.21
CA LYS A 50 -5.29 -4.02 -4.30
C LYS A 50 -5.96 -4.12 -2.92
N PHE A 51 -5.30 -4.74 -1.94
CA PHE A 51 -5.83 -4.94 -0.60
C PHE A 51 -5.32 -3.93 0.42
N ASP A 52 -4.15 -3.34 0.20
CA ASP A 52 -3.60 -2.21 0.95
C ASP A 52 -4.39 -0.92 0.63
N ASN A 53 -5.53 -0.75 1.31
CA ASN A 53 -6.47 0.33 1.05
C ASN A 53 -5.96 1.66 1.58
N ASP A 54 -5.24 1.63 2.69
CA ASP A 54 -4.67 2.83 3.31
C ASP A 54 -3.31 3.22 2.71
N ARG A 55 -2.75 2.38 1.83
CA ARG A 55 -1.42 2.54 1.21
C ARG A 55 -0.35 2.68 2.28
N SER A 56 -0.50 1.95 3.37
CA SER A 56 0.48 1.88 4.43
C SER A 56 1.75 1.12 3.98
N GLY A 57 1.63 0.28 2.95
CA GLY A 57 2.70 -0.63 2.52
C GLY A 57 2.71 -1.94 3.30
N GLU A 58 1.71 -2.18 4.16
CA GLU A 58 1.59 -3.33 5.04
C GLU A 58 0.11 -3.77 5.05
N LEU A 59 -0.18 -5.07 5.09
CA LEU A 59 -1.56 -5.56 5.19
C LEU A 59 -1.91 -5.85 6.65
N GLU A 60 -2.88 -5.12 7.19
CA GLU A 60 -3.41 -5.45 8.51
C GLU A 60 -4.26 -6.72 8.47
N LEU A 61 -4.51 -7.34 9.62
CA LEU A 61 -5.32 -8.57 9.75
C LEU A 61 -6.66 -8.53 8.96
N ARG A 62 -7.30 -7.35 8.89
CA ARG A 62 -8.56 -7.17 8.15
C ARG A 62 -8.36 -7.22 6.64
N GLU A 63 -7.30 -6.58 6.16
CA GLU A 63 -6.94 -6.52 4.74
C GLU A 63 -6.38 -7.86 4.28
N LEU A 64 -5.55 -8.50 5.10
CA LEU A 64 -5.08 -9.86 4.88
C LEU A 64 -6.25 -10.86 4.76
N HIS A 65 -7.27 -10.77 5.63
CA HIS A 65 -8.44 -11.64 5.51
C HIS A 65 -9.18 -11.48 4.17
N ALA A 66 -9.29 -10.25 3.67
CA ALA A 66 -9.89 -9.97 2.38
C ALA A 66 -9.01 -10.48 1.23
N ALA A 67 -7.70 -10.28 1.32
CA ALA A 67 -6.72 -10.75 0.34
C ALA A 67 -6.73 -12.28 0.19
N LEU A 68 -6.65 -13.00 1.31
CA LEU A 68 -6.66 -14.46 1.32
C LEU A 68 -7.96 -15.03 0.71
N LYS A 69 -9.12 -14.44 1.04
CA LYS A 69 -10.40 -14.83 0.41
C LYS A 69 -10.42 -14.56 -1.08
N HIS A 70 -9.86 -13.45 -1.53
CA HIS A 70 -9.82 -13.11 -2.94
C HIS A 70 -8.86 -13.99 -3.74
N LEU A 71 -7.77 -14.43 -3.11
CA LEU A 71 -6.82 -15.40 -3.67
C LEU A 71 -7.37 -16.83 -3.74
N GLY A 72 -8.59 -17.06 -3.22
CA GLY A 72 -9.21 -18.38 -3.20
C GLY A 72 -8.66 -19.30 -2.10
N LEU A 73 -7.91 -18.74 -1.14
CA LEU A 73 -7.52 -19.48 0.06
C LEU A 73 -8.74 -19.60 0.97
N GLU A 74 -9.07 -20.83 1.36
CA GLU A 74 -10.23 -21.16 2.19
C GLU A 74 -10.02 -20.76 3.67
N VAL A 75 -9.81 -19.46 3.94
CA VAL A 75 -9.88 -18.91 5.30
C VAL A 75 -11.33 -18.63 5.65
N GLN A 76 -11.87 -19.46 6.54
CA GLN A 76 -13.26 -19.40 6.97
C GLN A 76 -13.43 -18.41 8.13
N SER A 77 -12.40 -18.23 8.96
CA SER A 77 -12.50 -17.39 10.16
C SER A 77 -11.35 -16.39 10.31
N ARG A 78 -11.61 -15.31 11.06
CA ARG A 78 -10.55 -14.37 11.47
C ARG A 78 -9.49 -15.02 12.37
N ALA A 79 -9.86 -16.09 13.07
CA ALA A 79 -8.91 -16.84 13.91
C ALA A 79 -7.86 -17.54 13.05
N GLU A 80 -8.26 -18.14 11.92
CA GLU A 80 -7.33 -18.74 10.95
C GLU A 80 -6.44 -17.69 10.30
N THR A 81 -7.01 -16.56 9.87
CA THR A 81 -6.20 -15.43 9.36
C THR A 81 -5.20 -14.96 10.40
N ARG A 82 -5.56 -14.94 11.69
CA ARG A 82 -4.65 -14.61 12.77
C ARG A 82 -3.55 -15.64 12.97
N GLN A 83 -3.85 -16.93 12.84
CA GLN A 83 -2.83 -17.98 12.90
C GLN A 83 -1.85 -17.89 11.73
N ILE A 84 -2.35 -17.55 10.54
CA ILE A 84 -1.51 -17.27 9.37
C ILE A 84 -0.66 -16.04 9.65
N MET A 85 -1.27 -14.97 10.14
CA MET A 85 -0.59 -13.74 10.54
C MET A 85 0.56 -14.07 11.49
N ASP A 86 0.28 -14.65 12.65
CA ASP A 86 1.27 -14.97 13.69
C ASP A 86 2.36 -15.95 13.22
N LYS A 87 2.14 -16.69 12.12
CA LYS A 87 3.10 -17.65 11.58
C LYS A 87 4.08 -17.01 10.59
N TYR A 88 3.63 -16.01 9.83
CA TYR A 88 4.40 -15.37 8.77
C TYR A 88 4.88 -13.96 9.14
N ASP A 89 4.24 -13.33 10.13
CA ASP A 89 4.67 -12.13 10.82
C ASP A 89 5.95 -12.42 11.61
N THR A 90 7.07 -12.03 11.03
CA THR A 90 8.40 -12.33 11.55
C THR A 90 8.93 -11.21 12.43
N ASP A 91 8.46 -9.98 12.22
CA ASP A 91 8.87 -8.80 12.97
C ASP A 91 7.95 -8.48 14.17
N GLY A 92 6.79 -9.14 14.24
CA GLY A 92 5.83 -9.07 15.33
C GLY A 92 5.01 -7.79 15.34
N ASP A 93 4.96 -7.05 14.23
CA ASP A 93 4.24 -5.79 14.12
C ASP A 93 2.72 -5.96 13.94
N ARG A 94 2.26 -7.21 13.77
CA ARG A 94 0.87 -7.61 13.49
C ARG A 94 0.32 -7.08 12.17
N LYS A 95 1.21 -6.78 11.24
CA LYS A 95 0.93 -6.42 9.86
C LYS A 95 1.80 -7.27 8.94
N MET A 96 1.32 -7.47 7.73
CA MET A 96 1.97 -8.35 6.78
C MET A 96 2.61 -7.51 5.70
N SER A 97 3.93 -7.46 5.72
CA SER A 97 4.71 -6.84 4.66
C SER A 97 4.58 -7.64 3.35
N LEU A 98 4.78 -7.02 2.19
CA LEU A 98 4.70 -7.70 0.89
C LEU A 98 5.70 -8.87 0.76
N ASP A 99 6.84 -8.85 1.44
CA ASP A 99 7.84 -9.92 1.51
C ASP A 99 7.32 -11.11 2.31
N GLU A 100 6.60 -10.86 3.39
CA GLU A 100 5.95 -11.91 4.19
C GLU A 100 4.75 -12.49 3.47
N PHE A 101 3.98 -11.64 2.79
CA PHE A 101 2.89 -12.05 1.92
C PHE A 101 3.40 -12.89 0.73
N ALA A 102 4.58 -12.57 0.19
CA ALA A 102 5.21 -13.34 -0.88
C ALA A 102 5.68 -14.73 -0.45
N LYS A 103 5.99 -14.93 0.83
CA LYS A 103 6.33 -16.27 1.36
C LYS A 103 5.08 -17.15 1.55
N LEU A 104 3.90 -16.55 1.43
CA LEU A 104 2.60 -17.18 1.65
C LEU A 104 2.01 -17.78 0.37
N VAL A 105 2.37 -17.23 -0.79
CA VAL A 105 1.91 -17.61 -2.14
C VAL A 105 3.05 -18.26 -2.92
#